data_AF-A0A519CM04-F1
#
_entry.id   AF-A0A519CM04-F1
#
_cell.length_a   1.000
_cell.length_b   1.000
_cell.length_c   1.000
_cell.angle_alpha   90.00
_cell.angle_beta   90.00
_cell.angle_gamma   90.00
#
_symmetry.space_group_name_H-M   'P 1'
#
loop_
_entity.id
_entity.type
_entity.pdbx_description
1 polymer ?
#
loop_
_entity_poly.entity_id
_entity_poly.type
_entity_poly.pdbx_seq_one_letter_code
_entity_poly.pdbx_strand_id
1 'polypeptide(L)'
;MGCPLINAEDEDSDSVYDDFDQCPNTGFGLDVNANGCAQNQLDDDQDGVTNDIDQCQLTEFGEAVDTSGCSQTQQTTDTDGDGVYDPVDLCSLQMKNPPM
;
A
#
# COMPACT_ATOMS: atom_id res chain seq x y z
N MET A 1 27.29 -33.09 1.45
CA MET A 1 26.15 -32.17 1.31
C MET A 1 26.25 -31.17 2.46
N GLY A 2 26.79 -29.98 2.20
CA GLY A 2 26.91 -28.92 3.21
C GLY A 2 25.64 -28.07 3.23
N CYS A 3 25.26 -27.59 4.41
CA CYS A 3 24.30 -26.50 4.54
C CYS A 3 24.93 -25.25 3.90
N PRO A 4 24.25 -24.53 2.99
CA PRO A 4 24.76 -23.25 2.50
C PRO A 4 25.01 -22.35 3.71
N LEU A 5 26.16 -21.69 3.76
CA LEU A 5 26.36 -20.58 4.69
C LEU A 5 25.47 -19.45 4.16
N ILE A 6 24.29 -19.29 4.72
CA ILE A 6 23.52 -18.05 4.60
C ILE A 6 24.38 -16.94 5.19
N ASN A 7 24.60 -15.87 4.43
CA ASN A 7 25.10 -14.65 5.03
C ASN A 7 23.99 -14.17 5.98
N ALA A 8 24.33 -13.99 7.25
CA ALA A 8 23.36 -13.60 8.28
C ALA A 8 23.42 -12.08 8.54
N GLU A 9 23.90 -11.33 7.56
CA GLU A 9 23.90 -9.88 7.56
C GLU A 9 22.48 -9.39 7.22
N ASP A 10 22.08 -8.34 7.93
CA ASP A 10 20.78 -7.66 7.87
C ASP A 10 21.11 -6.19 8.17
N GLU A 11 21.43 -5.43 7.12
CA GLU A 11 22.03 -4.10 7.22
C GLU A 11 21.07 -3.06 7.81
N ASP A 12 19.78 -3.16 7.46
CA ASP A 12 18.74 -2.23 7.91
C ASP A 12 17.93 -2.74 9.12
N SER A 13 18.20 -3.97 9.56
CA SER A 13 17.62 -4.59 10.74
C SER A 13 16.09 -4.73 10.67
N ASP A 14 15.58 -5.03 9.48
CA ASP A 14 14.15 -5.23 9.20
C ASP A 14 13.69 -6.69 9.39
N SER A 15 14.60 -7.58 9.80
CA SER A 15 14.41 -9.03 10.01
C SER A 15 14.43 -9.88 8.73
N VAL A 16 14.82 -9.32 7.59
CA VAL A 16 15.10 -10.03 6.34
C VAL A 16 16.58 -9.88 6.00
N TYR A 17 17.30 -11.01 5.91
CA TYR A 17 18.73 -10.96 5.59
C TYR A 17 18.97 -10.39 4.19
N ASP A 18 20.08 -9.67 4.02
CA ASP A 18 20.45 -8.95 2.79
C ASP A 18 20.40 -9.82 1.51
N ASP A 19 20.69 -11.13 1.63
CA ASP A 19 20.64 -12.08 0.52
C ASP A 19 19.20 -12.32 -0.02
N PHE A 20 18.18 -11.99 0.77
CA PHE A 20 16.76 -12.18 0.48
C PHE A 20 15.95 -10.88 0.49
N ASP A 21 16.54 -9.79 0.99
CA ASP A 21 15.91 -8.48 1.01
C ASP A 21 15.92 -7.84 -0.39
N GLN A 22 14.74 -7.45 -0.86
CA GLN A 22 14.52 -6.77 -2.14
C GLN A 22 14.41 -5.25 -1.96
N CYS A 23 14.32 -4.78 -0.72
CA CYS A 23 14.01 -3.41 -0.35
C CYS A 23 15.03 -2.87 0.66
N PRO A 24 16.31 -2.69 0.26
CA PRO A 24 17.35 -2.27 1.19
C PRO A 24 17.05 -0.89 1.78
N ASN A 25 17.46 -0.69 3.02
CA ASN A 25 17.23 0.52 3.83
C ASN A 25 15.77 0.68 4.28
N THR A 26 15.09 -0.43 4.55
CA THR A 26 13.80 -0.41 5.21
C THR A 26 13.93 0.21 6.60
N GLY A 27 12.98 1.08 6.94
CA GLY A 27 13.02 1.79 8.22
C GLY A 27 12.90 0.82 9.39
N PHE A 28 13.78 0.98 10.38
CA PHE A 28 13.72 0.18 11.61
C PHE A 28 12.33 0.24 12.27
N GLY A 29 11.77 -0.93 12.59
CA GLY A 29 10.50 -1.08 13.28
C GLY A 29 9.26 -0.97 12.38
N LEU A 30 9.43 -0.91 11.05
CA LEU A 30 8.34 -1.08 10.10
C LEU A 30 7.99 -2.57 9.95
N ASP A 31 6.72 -2.85 9.69
CA ASP A 31 6.28 -4.20 9.32
C ASP A 31 6.64 -4.45 7.85
N VAL A 32 7.45 -5.48 7.62
CA VAL A 32 7.91 -5.86 6.28
C VAL A 32 7.24 -7.13 5.77
N ASN A 33 7.12 -7.24 4.46
CA ASN A 33 6.69 -8.49 3.82
C ASN A 33 7.85 -9.51 3.75
N ALA A 34 7.60 -10.67 3.14
CA ALA A 34 8.61 -11.74 3.04
C ALA A 34 9.84 -11.38 2.18
N ASN A 35 9.80 -10.24 1.49
CA ASN A 35 10.88 -9.72 0.66
C ASN A 35 11.59 -8.52 1.31
N GLY A 36 11.32 -8.19 2.58
CA GLY A 36 11.94 -7.04 3.28
C GLY A 36 11.30 -5.69 2.96
N CYS A 37 10.17 -5.66 2.25
CA CYS A 37 9.56 -4.39 1.84
C CYS A 37 8.45 -3.96 2.82
N ALA A 38 8.55 -2.74 3.33
CA ALA A 38 7.48 -2.08 4.08
C ALA A 38 6.49 -1.34 3.15
N GLN A 39 5.32 -0.97 3.67
CA GLN A 39 4.26 -0.30 2.89
C GLN A 39 4.70 1.03 2.25
N ASN A 40 5.68 1.73 2.83
CA ASN A 40 6.24 2.96 2.29
C ASN A 40 7.27 2.75 1.17
N GLN A 41 7.55 1.50 0.80
CA GLN A 41 8.41 1.11 -0.32
C GLN A 41 7.62 0.34 -1.40
N LEU A 42 6.39 -0.06 -1.09
CA LEU A 42 5.51 -0.80 -1.98
C LEU A 42 4.51 0.13 -2.67
N ASP A 43 4.19 -0.22 -3.90
CA ASP A 43 3.20 0.43 -4.76
C ASP A 43 2.52 -0.71 -5.55
N ASP A 44 1.42 -1.22 -5.00
CA ASP A 44 0.80 -2.46 -5.46
C ASP A 44 0.05 -2.30 -6.80
N ASP A 45 -0.50 -1.12 -7.07
CA ASP A 45 -1.24 -0.81 -8.31
C ASP A 45 -0.38 -0.07 -9.36
N GLN A 46 0.84 0.33 -8.99
CA GLN A 46 1.85 0.95 -9.85
C GLN A 46 1.42 2.31 -10.40
N ASP A 47 0.68 3.07 -9.62
CA ASP A 47 0.25 4.42 -9.97
C ASP A 47 1.28 5.51 -9.62
N GLY A 48 2.32 5.14 -8.86
CA GLY A 48 3.40 6.02 -8.42
C GLY A 48 3.25 6.58 -7.01
N VAL A 49 2.22 6.17 -6.26
CA VAL A 49 1.97 6.52 -4.86
C VAL A 49 2.13 5.27 -4.00
N THR A 50 2.93 5.37 -2.94
CA THR A 50 3.21 4.19 -2.09
C THR A 50 2.00 3.82 -1.24
N ASN A 51 1.86 2.52 -0.97
CA ASN A 51 0.71 1.94 -0.28
C ASN A 51 0.42 2.59 1.10
N ASP A 52 1.42 3.15 1.76
CA ASP A 52 1.28 3.81 3.06
C ASP A 52 0.51 5.13 3.01
N ILE A 53 0.48 5.79 1.85
CA ILE A 53 -0.19 7.08 1.63
C ILE A 53 -1.28 7.03 0.54
N ASP A 54 -1.35 5.94 -0.21
CA ASP A 54 -2.37 5.73 -1.23
C ASP A 54 -3.76 5.47 -0.60
N GLN A 55 -4.72 6.33 -0.96
CA GLN A 55 -6.13 6.23 -0.55
C GLN A 55 -6.95 5.35 -1.50
N CYS A 56 -6.40 5.02 -2.66
CA CYS A 56 -7.06 4.45 -3.81
C CYS A 56 -6.30 3.22 -4.34
N GLN A 57 -6.14 2.21 -3.48
CA GLN A 57 -5.36 0.95 -3.63
C GLN A 57 -5.52 0.11 -4.93
N LEU A 58 -6.40 0.50 -5.84
CA LEU A 58 -6.71 -0.19 -7.09
C LEU A 58 -6.97 0.84 -8.20
N THR A 59 -6.06 1.78 -8.38
CA THR A 59 -6.06 2.68 -9.53
C THR A 59 -5.79 1.87 -10.81
N GLU A 60 -6.57 2.15 -11.85
CA GLU A 60 -6.39 1.47 -13.14
C GLU A 60 -5.05 1.86 -13.78
N PHE A 61 -4.34 0.86 -14.29
CA PHE A 61 -3.00 1.05 -14.85
C PHE A 61 -2.98 2.13 -15.94
N GLY A 62 -2.12 3.13 -15.77
CA GLY A 62 -1.91 4.23 -16.72
C GLY A 62 -2.89 5.39 -16.58
N GLU A 63 -3.78 5.38 -15.59
CA GLU A 63 -4.53 6.58 -15.20
C GLU A 63 -3.59 7.60 -14.51
N ALA A 64 -3.92 8.88 -14.67
CA ALA A 64 -3.23 9.94 -13.94
C ALA A 64 -3.87 10.08 -12.56
N VAL A 65 -3.03 10.06 -11.52
CA VAL A 65 -3.45 10.20 -10.12
C VAL A 65 -3.03 11.53 -9.52
N ASP A 66 -3.73 11.90 -8.44
CA ASP A 66 -3.32 13.00 -7.58
C ASP A 66 -2.30 12.57 -6.52
N THR A 67 -2.03 13.42 -5.54
CA THR A 67 -1.07 13.14 -4.47
C THR A 67 -1.54 12.08 -3.47
N SER A 68 -2.80 11.68 -3.53
CA SER A 68 -3.40 10.65 -2.69
C SER A 68 -3.52 9.31 -3.41
N GLY A 69 -2.98 9.18 -4.64
CA GLY A 69 -3.09 7.96 -5.44
C GLY A 69 -4.44 7.81 -6.15
N CYS A 70 -5.29 8.84 -6.15
CA CYS A 70 -6.63 8.69 -6.68
C CYS A 70 -6.78 9.23 -8.10
N SER A 71 -7.28 8.40 -9.02
CA SER A 71 -7.71 8.85 -10.34
C SER A 71 -8.91 9.80 -10.29
N GLN A 72 -9.14 10.54 -11.37
CA GLN A 72 -10.34 11.38 -11.48
C GLN A 72 -11.64 10.57 -11.37
N THR A 73 -11.64 9.32 -11.85
CA THR A 73 -12.81 8.43 -11.77
C THR A 73 -13.08 8.06 -10.32
N GLN A 74 -12.09 7.52 -9.60
CA GLN A 74 -12.22 7.11 -8.19
C GLN A 74 -12.61 8.28 -7.27
N GLN A 75 -12.09 9.49 -7.52
CA GLN A 75 -12.43 10.71 -6.76
C GLN A 75 -13.91 11.11 -6.84
N THR A 76 -14.66 10.57 -7.80
CA THR A 76 -16.07 10.92 -8.02
C THR A 76 -17.02 9.74 -7.85
N THR A 77 -16.49 8.57 -7.47
CA THR A 77 -17.30 7.39 -7.15
C THR A 77 -17.92 7.58 -5.77
N ASP A 78 -19.23 7.42 -5.70
CA ASP A 78 -20.04 7.42 -4.47
C ASP A 78 -20.91 6.17 -4.54
N THR A 79 -20.38 5.07 -4.01
CA THR A 79 -20.96 3.73 -4.19
C THR A 79 -22.29 3.58 -3.45
N ASP A 80 -22.46 4.23 -2.30
CA ASP A 80 -23.68 4.14 -1.50
C ASP A 80 -24.64 5.35 -1.68
N GLY A 81 -24.19 6.40 -2.36
CA GLY A 81 -25.00 7.55 -2.74
C GLY A 81 -25.30 8.50 -1.58
N ASP A 82 -24.51 8.49 -0.50
CA ASP A 82 -24.74 9.33 0.67
C ASP A 82 -24.20 10.77 0.54
N GLY A 83 -23.45 11.02 -0.54
CA GLY A 83 -22.82 12.31 -0.87
C GLY A 83 -21.38 12.46 -0.38
N VAL A 84 -20.77 11.41 0.18
CA VAL A 84 -19.34 11.31 0.46
C VAL A 84 -18.71 10.35 -0.56
N TYR A 85 -17.62 10.76 -1.21
CA TYR A 85 -16.95 9.92 -2.21
C TYR A 85 -16.10 8.81 -1.57
N ASP A 86 -16.06 7.65 -2.23
CA ASP A 86 -15.47 6.41 -1.72
C ASP A 86 -14.07 6.57 -1.11
N PRO A 87 -13.10 7.30 -1.73
CA PRO A 87 -11.75 7.40 -1.18
C PRO A 87 -11.66 8.05 0.21
N VAL A 88 -12.66 8.83 0.58
CA VAL A 88 -12.74 9.52 1.89
C VAL A 88 -13.93 9.06 2.73
N ASP A 89 -14.69 8.08 2.23
CA ASP A 89 -15.81 7.50 2.96
C ASP A 89 -15.37 6.25 3.72
N LEU A 90 -15.33 6.35 5.05
CA LEU A 90 -15.02 5.24 5.96
C LEU A 90 -16.08 4.12 5.92
N CYS A 91 -17.23 4.41 5.33
CA CYS A 91 -18.42 3.57 5.29
C CYS A 91 -18.97 3.44 3.86
N SER A 92 -18.13 3.46 2.81
CA SER A 92 -18.51 3.55 1.38
C SER A 92 -19.45 2.47 0.82
N LEU A 93 -19.82 1.46 1.61
CA LEU A 93 -20.80 0.42 1.27
C LEU A 93 -22.07 0.47 2.15
N GLN A 94 -22.20 1.50 2.99
CA GLN A 94 -23.23 1.61 4.01
C GLN A 94 -23.98 2.93 3.87
N MET A 95 -25.03 2.92 3.05
CA MET A 95 -26.00 4.02 3.04
C MET A 95 -26.36 4.37 4.48
N LYS A 96 -26.36 5.66 4.83
CA LYS A 96 -26.83 6.17 6.13
C LYS A 96 -27.91 5.26 6.69
N ASN A 97 -27.66 4.77 7.91
CA ASN A 97 -28.58 3.97 8.70
C ASN A 97 -30.04 4.37 8.42
N PRO A 98 -30.95 3.39 8.24
CA PRO A 98 -32.34 3.61 7.85
C PRO A 98 -33.00 4.67 8.72
N PRO A 99 -33.97 5.44 8.18
CA PRO A 99 -34.51 6.62 8.84
C PRO A 99 -34.96 6.30 10.27
N MET A 100 -34.54 7.14 11.21
CA MET A 100 -35.00 7.19 12.60
C MET A 100 -36.51 7.03 12.71
#